data_AF-A0A2N6CRH9-F1
#
_entry.id   AF-A0A2N6CRH9-F1
#
_cell.length_a   1.000
_cell.length_b   1.000
_cell.length_c   1.000
_cell.angle_alpha   90.00
_cell.angle_beta   90.00
_cell.angle_gamma   90.00
#
_symmetry.space_group_name_H-M   'P 1'
#
loop_
_entity.id
_entity.type
_entity.pdbx_description
1 polymer ?
#
loop_
_entity_poly.entity_id
_entity_poly.type
_entity_poly.pdbx_seq_one_letter_code
_entity_poly.pdbx_strand_id
1 'polypeptide(L)'
;MHQCDWCFTPVRFLATGVILESLNNLALRYREGDNTVNKSKRILTAIVGIGLMGMATLAVAADKMMVDPAKILSETNVYGLYNTFKVQPSYYQISMADRSKAAAEVEAVVKKHSDSVFVQAYLTRGFKSESDFLLRMHAYEPAAAQAFLTDFSATSLGRNSKATLALIGVTKGLNHTTKEKSPNLLNALKSTSYSADAPKYAFVIPIDKSPEWWNKTEKEKLAMMEDHTIPTLPYLVNVKRKLYHSTGLDDTDFITYFETSDLVAFNNLNIALHSVSEMLYNTRYGDPIVMGTIMSVTDVVEAISK
;
A
#
# COMPACT_ATOMS: atom_id res chain seq x y z
N MET A 1 14.04 2.34 16.44
CA MET A 1 12.95 3.35 16.35
C MET A 1 11.80 2.69 15.60
N HIS A 2 11.11 1.76 16.27
CA HIS A 2 10.07 0.93 15.65
C HIS A 2 8.70 1.58 15.89
N GLN A 3 8.01 1.93 14.80
CA GLN A 3 6.59 2.29 14.83
C GLN A 3 5.78 1.00 14.95
N CYS A 4 4.60 1.09 15.58
CA CYS A 4 3.75 -0.03 15.97
C CYS A 4 3.50 -1.05 14.84
N ASP A 5 3.77 -2.33 15.11
CA ASP A 5 3.67 -3.48 14.17
C ASP A 5 2.25 -3.82 13.68
N TRP A 6 1.26 -2.94 13.81
CA TRP A 6 -0.15 -3.30 13.59
C TRP A 6 -0.88 -2.30 12.70
N CYS A 7 -0.72 -2.52 11.39
CA CYS A 7 -1.70 -2.07 10.39
C CYS A 7 -2.15 -3.17 9.41
N PHE A 8 -1.48 -4.32 9.35
CA PHE A 8 -1.85 -5.37 8.38
C PHE A 8 -1.62 -6.76 8.95
N THR A 9 -2.70 -7.40 9.43
CA THR A 9 -2.82 -8.85 9.25
C THR A 9 -3.23 -9.08 7.79
N PRO A 10 -2.42 -9.77 6.97
CA PRO A 10 -2.83 -10.12 5.62
C PRO A 10 -4.06 -11.03 5.68
N VAL A 11 -5.10 -10.65 4.94
CA VAL A 11 -6.26 -11.52 4.68
C VAL A 11 -5.72 -12.77 3.99
N ARG A 12 -5.71 -13.91 4.70
CA ARG A 12 -5.49 -15.21 4.07
C ARG A 12 -6.69 -15.50 3.19
N PHE A 13 -6.50 -15.40 1.88
CA PHE A 13 -7.36 -16.10 0.93
C PHE A 13 -7.22 -17.60 1.19
N LEU A 14 -8.29 -18.22 1.70
CA LEU A 14 -8.42 -19.67 1.79
C LEU A 14 -8.58 -20.21 0.37
N ALA A 15 -7.46 -20.56 -0.26
CA ALA A 15 -7.47 -21.50 -1.37
C ALA A 15 -7.64 -22.91 -0.79
N THR A 16 -8.76 -23.53 -1.15
CA THR A 16 -9.05 -24.95 -0.96
C THR A 16 -7.97 -25.82 -1.62
N GLY A 17 -7.43 -26.80 -0.90
CA GLY A 17 -6.39 -27.69 -1.43
C GLY A 17 -5.93 -28.76 -0.45
N VAL A 18 -6.52 -29.92 -0.58
CA VAL A 18 -6.39 -31.16 0.21
C VAL A 18 -5.09 -31.92 -0.14
N ILE A 19 -4.41 -32.47 0.89
CA ILE A 19 -3.40 -33.57 0.92
C ILE A 19 -2.01 -33.32 0.32
N LEU A 20 -0.96 -33.35 1.17
CA LEU A 20 0.06 -34.43 1.18
C LEU A 20 1.01 -34.28 2.39
N GLU A 21 0.81 -35.17 3.37
CA GLU A 21 1.84 -35.58 4.33
C GLU A 21 2.92 -36.42 3.64
N SER A 22 4.06 -36.56 4.32
CA SER A 22 5.20 -37.45 4.02
C SER A 22 6.23 -36.88 3.06
N LEU A 23 7.34 -36.40 3.63
CA LEU A 23 8.71 -36.83 3.28
C LEU A 23 9.69 -36.31 4.36
N ASN A 24 9.40 -36.68 5.62
CA ASN A 24 10.40 -36.74 6.68
C ASN A 24 10.91 -38.19 6.69
N ASN A 25 12.11 -38.41 6.16
CA ASN A 25 12.99 -39.58 6.33
C ASN A 25 13.64 -39.95 5.00
N LEU A 26 14.86 -39.47 4.78
CA LEU A 26 15.90 -40.28 4.15
C LEU A 26 17.28 -39.70 4.45
N ALA A 27 18.02 -40.49 5.23
CA ALA A 27 19.47 -40.64 5.18
C ALA A 27 20.35 -39.52 5.76
N LEU A 28 20.18 -39.29 7.06
CA LEU A 28 21.34 -39.38 7.97
C LEU A 28 21.88 -40.82 7.91
N ARG A 29 23.14 -40.98 7.47
CA ARG A 29 24.12 -42.05 7.76
C ARG A 29 25.02 -42.27 6.55
N TYR A 30 26.16 -41.60 6.51
CA TYR A 30 27.42 -42.28 6.24
C TYR A 30 28.54 -41.54 6.98
N ARG A 31 29.38 -42.35 7.60
CA ARG A 31 30.21 -42.08 8.77
C ARG A 31 31.68 -42.24 8.35
N GLU A 32 32.50 -41.30 8.84
CA GLU A 32 33.93 -41.36 9.21
C GLU A 32 34.92 -42.18 8.34
N GLY A 33 36.05 -41.55 7.98
CA GLY A 33 37.21 -42.26 7.42
C GLY A 33 38.36 -41.37 6.90
N ASP A 34 39.05 -40.70 7.83
CA ASP A 34 40.51 -40.58 7.96
C ASP A 34 41.46 -40.06 6.82
N ASN A 35 42.08 -38.90 7.14
CA ASN A 35 43.51 -38.54 7.10
C ASN A 35 44.44 -38.63 5.87
N THR A 36 44.81 -37.41 5.42
CA THR A 36 46.19 -36.86 5.24
C THR A 36 47.10 -37.27 4.07
N VAL A 37 47.79 -36.23 3.54
CA VAL A 37 49.20 -36.16 3.07
C VAL A 37 49.45 -35.75 1.59
N ASN A 38 49.94 -34.49 1.47
CA ASN A 38 50.99 -33.93 0.59
C ASN A 38 50.87 -33.78 -0.94
N LYS A 39 50.98 -32.49 -1.30
CA LYS A 39 52.03 -31.86 -2.14
C LYS A 39 52.20 -32.29 -3.61
N SER A 40 51.76 -31.35 -4.45
CA SER A 40 52.57 -30.56 -5.40
C SER A 40 53.28 -31.26 -6.58
N LYS A 41 53.26 -30.54 -7.72
CA LYS A 41 53.89 -30.81 -9.04
C LYS A 41 52.98 -31.69 -9.91
N ARG A 42 52.69 -31.37 -11.17
CA ARG A 42 53.45 -30.64 -12.19
C ARG A 42 52.61 -30.59 -13.50
N ILE A 43 52.91 -29.63 -14.36
CA ILE A 43 52.89 -29.71 -15.85
C ILE A 43 51.54 -29.50 -16.58
N LEU A 44 51.32 -28.23 -16.94
CA LEU A 44 51.20 -27.69 -18.31
C LEU A 44 51.06 -28.72 -19.46
N THR A 45 49.90 -28.79 -20.14
CA THR A 45 49.85 -28.90 -21.61
C THR A 45 48.50 -28.39 -22.12
N ALA A 46 48.57 -27.42 -23.03
CA ALA A 46 47.44 -26.84 -23.75
C ALA A 46 46.93 -27.82 -24.83
N ILE A 47 45.61 -27.91 -24.98
CA ILE A 47 44.98 -28.22 -26.28
C ILE A 47 43.93 -27.14 -26.53
N VAL A 48 44.22 -26.32 -27.53
CA VAL A 48 43.27 -25.46 -28.23
C VAL A 48 42.31 -26.38 -28.99
N GLY A 49 41.07 -26.44 -28.55
CA GLY A 49 39.95 -27.01 -29.29
C GLY A 49 38.94 -25.91 -29.57
N ILE A 50 38.94 -25.42 -30.80
CA ILE A 50 37.93 -24.49 -31.32
C ILE A 50 36.58 -25.21 -31.31
N GLY A 51 35.64 -24.71 -30.52
CA GLY A 51 34.25 -25.15 -30.51
C GLY A 51 33.34 -23.95 -30.29
N LEU A 52 32.75 -23.45 -31.38
CA LEU A 52 31.60 -22.55 -31.37
C LEU A 52 30.49 -23.16 -30.49
N MET A 53 30.22 -22.57 -29.34
CA MET A 53 29.02 -22.88 -28.56
C MET A 53 28.64 -21.68 -27.70
N GLY A 54 27.58 -20.98 -28.13
CA GLY A 54 26.69 -20.14 -27.34
C GLY A 54 27.30 -19.22 -26.28
N MET A 55 27.38 -17.92 -26.59
CA MET A 55 27.11 -16.91 -25.57
C MET A 55 25.64 -17.03 -25.15
N ALA A 56 25.34 -18.01 -24.29
CA ALA A 56 24.18 -17.92 -23.44
C ALA A 56 24.47 -16.77 -22.48
N THR A 57 23.90 -15.60 -22.79
CA THR A 57 23.66 -14.59 -21.77
C THR A 57 22.96 -15.29 -20.62
N LEU A 58 23.71 -15.55 -19.55
CA LEU A 58 23.16 -15.87 -18.24
C LEU A 58 22.39 -14.63 -17.80
N ALA A 59 21.14 -14.51 -18.28
CA ALA A 59 20.13 -13.73 -17.62
C ALA A 59 19.91 -14.43 -16.27
N VAL A 60 20.71 -14.05 -15.29
CA VAL A 60 20.34 -14.21 -13.89
C VAL A 60 19.15 -13.28 -13.73
N ALA A 61 17.95 -13.81 -14.03
CA ALA A 61 16.75 -13.30 -13.41
C ALA A 61 16.97 -13.51 -11.92
N ALA A 62 17.53 -12.50 -11.26
CA ALA A 62 17.35 -12.37 -9.83
C ALA A 62 15.85 -12.48 -9.65
N ASP A 63 15.39 -13.53 -8.95
CA ASP A 63 14.03 -13.59 -8.45
C ASP A 63 13.85 -12.30 -7.65
N LYS A 64 13.26 -11.31 -8.30
CA LYS A 64 13.08 -10.01 -7.68
C LYS A 64 12.03 -10.23 -6.62
N MET A 65 12.47 -10.21 -5.37
CA MET A 65 11.60 -10.44 -4.24
C MET A 65 10.49 -9.38 -4.28
N MET A 66 9.24 -9.83 -4.33
CA MET A 66 8.09 -8.93 -4.34
C MET A 66 8.11 -8.04 -3.10
N VAL A 67 7.57 -6.83 -3.23
CA VAL A 67 7.35 -5.94 -2.09
C VAL A 67 6.47 -6.68 -1.08
N ASP A 68 6.96 -6.82 0.15
CA ASP A 68 6.19 -7.36 1.27
C ASP A 68 5.12 -6.32 1.70
N PRO A 69 3.82 -6.61 1.56
CA PRO A 69 2.75 -5.70 1.93
C PRO A 69 2.77 -5.31 3.41
N ALA A 70 3.04 -6.25 4.32
CA ALA A 70 3.03 -5.97 5.75
C ALA A 70 4.15 -5.00 6.13
N LYS A 71 5.31 -5.16 5.49
CA LYS A 71 6.47 -4.30 5.69
C LYS A 71 6.24 -2.89 5.11
N ILE A 72 5.94 -2.78 3.82
CA ILE A 72 5.82 -1.46 3.17
C ILE A 72 4.69 -0.60 3.77
N LEU A 73 3.66 -1.24 4.31
CA LEU A 73 2.54 -0.53 4.94
C LEU A 73 2.79 -0.13 6.39
N SER A 74 3.81 -0.67 7.06
CA SER A 74 4.17 -0.34 8.44
C SER A 74 5.39 0.58 8.55
N GLU A 75 6.23 0.65 7.53
CA GLU A 75 7.46 1.45 7.54
C GLU A 75 7.24 2.97 7.33
N THR A 76 8.23 3.73 7.78
CA THR A 76 8.39 5.18 7.51
C THR A 76 9.19 5.40 6.23
N ASN A 77 9.12 6.61 5.66
CA ASN A 77 9.78 6.97 4.40
C ASN A 77 9.28 6.15 3.21
N VAL A 78 8.02 5.74 3.25
CA VAL A 78 7.31 5.10 2.14
C VAL A 78 6.38 6.13 1.52
N TYR A 79 6.43 6.28 0.20
CA TYR A 79 5.53 7.17 -0.53
C TYR A 79 4.20 6.45 -0.77
N GLY A 80 3.10 7.12 -0.42
CA GLY A 80 1.74 6.73 -0.77
C GLY A 80 1.22 7.62 -1.89
N LEU A 81 0.79 7.00 -2.99
CA LEU A 81 0.13 7.69 -4.10
C LEU A 81 -1.33 7.25 -4.19
N TYR A 82 -2.22 8.22 -4.36
CA TYR A 82 -3.66 8.02 -4.42
C TYR A 82 -4.21 8.63 -5.71
N ASN A 83 -4.69 7.80 -6.62
CA ASN A 83 -5.16 8.23 -7.93
C ASN A 83 -6.59 7.77 -8.17
N THR A 84 -7.53 8.70 -8.31
CA THR A 84 -8.90 8.38 -8.73
C THR A 84 -9.05 8.53 -10.22
N PHE A 85 -9.89 7.69 -10.82
CA PHE A 85 -10.09 7.68 -12.26
C PHE A 85 -11.58 7.63 -12.59
N LYS A 86 -11.97 8.39 -13.62
CA LYS A 86 -13.28 8.32 -14.26
C LYS A 86 -13.16 7.62 -15.60
N VAL A 87 -13.91 6.53 -15.77
CA VAL A 87 -13.94 5.78 -17.02
C VAL A 87 -14.74 6.57 -18.04
N GLN A 88 -14.16 6.73 -19.22
CA GLN A 88 -14.74 7.51 -20.30
C GLN A 88 -15.80 6.69 -21.05
N PRO A 89 -16.84 7.34 -21.61
CA PRO A 89 -17.86 6.65 -22.41
C PRO A 89 -17.29 5.83 -23.57
N SER A 90 -16.15 6.23 -24.14
CA SER A 90 -15.44 5.48 -25.18
C SER A 90 -15.09 4.05 -24.77
N TYR A 91 -14.89 3.79 -23.47
CA TYR A 91 -14.62 2.44 -22.98
C TYR A 91 -15.75 1.48 -23.35
N TYR A 92 -17.00 1.93 -23.15
CA TYR A 92 -18.21 1.13 -23.37
C TYR A 92 -18.60 1.02 -24.85
N GLN A 93 -17.91 1.72 -25.75
CA GLN A 93 -18.05 1.57 -27.20
C GLN A 93 -17.19 0.41 -27.73
N ILE A 94 -16.22 -0.07 -26.94
CA ILE A 94 -15.43 -1.26 -27.24
C ILE A 94 -16.28 -2.52 -27.00
N SER A 95 -16.03 -3.59 -27.76
CA SER A 95 -16.74 -4.86 -27.62
C SER A 95 -16.62 -5.41 -26.19
N MET A 96 -17.67 -6.08 -25.71
CA MET A 96 -17.64 -6.77 -24.41
C MET A 96 -16.53 -7.82 -24.35
N ALA A 97 -16.23 -8.49 -25.48
CA ALA A 97 -15.17 -9.48 -25.59
C ALA A 97 -13.76 -8.89 -25.43
N ASP A 98 -13.58 -7.61 -25.73
CA ASP A 98 -12.30 -6.93 -25.51
C ASP A 98 -12.24 -6.30 -24.12
N ARG A 99 -13.36 -5.76 -23.60
CA ARG A 99 -13.42 -5.27 -22.20
C ARG A 99 -13.18 -6.39 -21.19
N SER A 100 -13.61 -7.62 -21.47
CA SER A 100 -13.37 -8.77 -20.59
C SER A 100 -11.88 -9.14 -20.45
N LYS A 101 -11.02 -8.70 -21.36
CA LYS A 101 -9.56 -8.89 -21.28
C LYS A 101 -8.85 -7.85 -20.41
N ALA A 102 -9.53 -6.75 -20.07
CA ALA A 102 -8.90 -5.62 -19.36
C ALA A 102 -8.37 -6.01 -17.97
N ALA A 103 -9.02 -6.94 -17.27
CA ALA A 103 -8.55 -7.42 -15.97
C ALA A 103 -7.17 -8.09 -16.08
N ALA A 104 -6.99 -8.96 -17.08
CA ALA A 104 -5.71 -9.63 -17.34
C ALA A 104 -4.61 -8.65 -17.78
N GLU A 105 -4.94 -7.63 -18.58
CA GLU A 105 -4.00 -6.57 -18.96
C GLU A 105 -3.50 -5.79 -17.74
N VAL A 106 -4.41 -5.38 -16.84
CA VAL A 106 -4.07 -4.64 -15.63
C VAL A 106 -3.30 -5.51 -14.65
N GLU A 107 -3.69 -6.78 -14.47
CA GLU A 107 -2.97 -7.73 -13.63
C GLU A 107 -1.52 -7.94 -14.09
N ALA A 108 -1.29 -8.02 -15.41
CA ALA A 108 0.05 -8.12 -15.97
C ALA A 108 0.92 -6.89 -15.61
N VAL A 109 0.33 -5.69 -15.60
CA VAL A 109 1.02 -4.46 -15.16
C VAL A 109 1.32 -4.51 -13.65
N VAL A 110 0.35 -4.91 -12.81
CA VAL A 110 0.58 -5.07 -11.36
C VAL A 110 1.71 -6.06 -11.08
N LYS A 111 1.72 -7.21 -11.77
CA LYS A 111 2.77 -8.22 -11.63
C LYS A 111 4.13 -7.68 -12.08
N LYS A 112 4.19 -6.95 -13.20
CA LYS A 112 5.42 -6.34 -13.74
C LYS A 112 6.12 -5.43 -12.73
N HIS A 113 5.35 -4.70 -11.90
CA HIS A 113 5.86 -3.72 -10.92
C HIS A 113 5.86 -4.24 -9.48
N SER A 114 5.53 -5.52 -9.25
CA SER A 114 5.35 -6.07 -7.90
C SER A 114 6.63 -6.13 -7.04
N ASP A 115 7.80 -5.95 -7.66
CA ASP A 115 9.12 -5.84 -7.00
C ASP A 115 9.40 -4.45 -6.41
N SER A 116 8.61 -3.43 -6.79
CA SER A 116 8.90 -2.03 -6.50
C SER A 116 7.68 -1.22 -6.04
N VAL A 117 6.46 -1.67 -6.37
CA VAL A 117 5.21 -1.01 -6.03
C VAL A 117 4.22 -2.03 -5.46
N PHE A 118 3.64 -1.72 -4.30
CA PHE A 118 2.46 -2.41 -3.78
C PHE A 118 1.20 -1.65 -4.19
N VAL A 119 0.23 -2.34 -4.81
CA VAL A 119 -0.96 -1.71 -5.40
C VAL A 119 -2.23 -2.27 -4.78
N GLN A 120 -3.15 -1.39 -4.43
CA GLN A 120 -4.50 -1.72 -3.97
C GLN A 120 -5.53 -0.92 -4.78
N ALA A 121 -6.72 -1.49 -4.95
CA ALA A 121 -7.80 -0.87 -5.69
C ALA A 121 -9.09 -0.78 -4.88
N TYR A 122 -9.90 0.21 -5.23
CA TYR A 122 -11.21 0.43 -4.62
C TYR A 122 -12.20 0.83 -5.69
N LEU A 123 -13.39 0.24 -5.68
CA LEU A 123 -14.49 0.66 -6.54
C LEU A 123 -15.19 1.87 -5.89
N THR A 124 -15.20 3.00 -6.59
CA THR A 124 -15.80 4.26 -6.10
C THR A 124 -17.07 4.65 -6.85
N ARG A 125 -17.34 4.01 -8.00
CA ARG A 125 -18.55 4.20 -8.79
C ARG A 125 -19.79 4.02 -7.92
N GLY A 126 -20.64 5.04 -7.92
CA GLY A 126 -21.87 5.07 -7.11
C GLY A 126 -21.72 5.79 -5.76
N PHE A 127 -20.49 5.96 -5.26
CA PHE A 127 -20.22 6.78 -4.06
C PHE A 127 -19.69 8.18 -4.40
N LYS A 128 -19.01 8.33 -5.53
CA LYS A 128 -18.47 9.60 -6.05
C LYS A 128 -18.82 9.76 -7.51
N SER A 129 -19.12 10.98 -7.93
CA SER A 129 -19.55 11.25 -9.30
C SER A 129 -18.35 11.33 -10.25
N GLU A 130 -17.25 11.86 -9.74
CA GLU A 130 -16.01 12.19 -10.41
C GLU A 130 -15.03 11.01 -10.50
N SER A 131 -15.35 9.86 -9.90
CA SER A 131 -14.50 8.67 -9.96
C SER A 131 -15.31 7.39 -10.04
N ASP A 132 -14.77 6.41 -10.75
CA ASP A 132 -15.29 5.05 -10.80
C ASP A 132 -14.40 4.08 -10.03
N PHE A 133 -13.09 4.35 -9.93
CA PHE A 133 -12.16 3.60 -9.09
C PHE A 133 -11.03 4.49 -8.54
N LEU A 134 -10.37 3.97 -7.50
CA LEU A 134 -9.18 4.53 -6.87
C LEU A 134 -8.08 3.46 -6.89
N LEU A 135 -6.87 3.87 -7.26
CA LEU A 135 -5.64 3.10 -7.02
C LEU A 135 -4.86 3.75 -5.87
N ARG A 136 -4.53 2.94 -4.86
CA ARG A 136 -3.59 3.31 -3.80
C ARG A 136 -2.30 2.54 -4.01
N MET A 137 -1.18 3.24 -4.14
CA MET A 137 0.11 2.64 -4.40
C MET A 137 1.10 3.03 -3.31
N HIS A 138 1.97 2.08 -2.95
CA HIS A 138 3.10 2.31 -2.07
C HIS A 138 4.39 1.98 -2.77
N ALA A 139 5.37 2.87 -2.65
CA ALA A 139 6.71 2.66 -3.17
C ALA A 139 7.75 3.32 -2.27
N TYR A 140 8.95 2.75 -2.21
CA TYR A 140 10.11 3.42 -1.58
C TYR A 140 10.64 4.56 -2.46
N GLU A 141 10.49 4.44 -3.77
CA GLU A 141 10.82 5.48 -4.75
C GLU A 141 9.56 5.88 -5.55
N PRO A 142 9.13 7.15 -5.52
CA PRO A 142 7.88 7.58 -6.15
C PRO A 142 7.92 7.44 -7.68
N ALA A 143 9.11 7.48 -8.28
CA ALA A 143 9.32 7.21 -9.71
C ALA A 143 8.87 5.79 -10.11
N ALA A 144 8.93 4.80 -9.22
CA ALA A 144 8.42 3.45 -9.49
C ALA A 144 6.89 3.45 -9.63
N ALA A 145 6.18 4.15 -8.74
CA ALA A 145 4.72 4.31 -8.86
C ALA A 145 4.33 5.12 -10.11
N GLN A 146 5.12 6.12 -10.50
CA GLN A 146 4.93 6.84 -11.76
C GLN A 146 5.11 5.92 -12.99
N ALA A 147 6.11 5.04 -12.99
CA ALA A 147 6.31 4.05 -14.04
C ALA A 147 5.13 3.06 -14.13
N PHE A 148 4.63 2.59 -12.97
CA PHE A 148 3.42 1.78 -12.90
C PHE A 148 2.21 2.51 -13.52
N LEU A 149 1.98 3.77 -13.15
CA LEU A 149 0.87 4.57 -13.70
C LEU A 149 1.00 4.78 -15.22
N THR A 150 2.22 4.94 -15.72
CA THR A 150 2.50 5.06 -17.15
C THR A 150 2.12 3.78 -17.90
N ASP A 151 2.55 2.62 -17.40
CA ASP A 151 2.17 1.32 -18.00
C ASP A 151 0.67 1.04 -17.84
N PHE A 152 0.07 1.39 -16.70
CA PHE A 152 -1.36 1.28 -16.48
C PHE A 152 -2.13 2.10 -17.52
N SER A 153 -1.69 3.34 -17.80
CA SER A 153 -2.33 4.21 -18.80
C SER A 153 -2.29 3.64 -20.22
N ALA A 154 -1.36 2.71 -20.50
CA ALA A 154 -1.26 2.02 -21.78
C ALA A 154 -2.22 0.82 -21.92
N THR A 155 -2.86 0.37 -20.84
CA THR A 155 -3.87 -0.71 -20.88
C THR A 155 -5.17 -0.23 -21.53
N SER A 156 -6.04 -1.16 -21.93
CA SER A 156 -7.36 -0.85 -22.50
C SER A 156 -8.24 -0.07 -21.53
N LEU A 157 -8.21 -0.38 -20.23
CA LEU A 157 -8.91 0.41 -19.21
C LEU A 157 -8.25 1.79 -19.01
N GLY A 158 -6.92 1.82 -18.88
CA GLY A 158 -6.15 3.04 -18.63
C GLY A 158 -6.32 4.09 -19.73
N ARG A 159 -6.21 3.69 -21.00
CA ARG A 159 -6.43 4.58 -22.17
C ARG A 159 -7.83 5.19 -22.22
N ASN A 160 -8.81 4.51 -21.62
CA ASN A 160 -10.19 4.96 -21.55
C ASN A 160 -10.56 5.48 -20.16
N SER A 161 -9.58 5.90 -19.36
CA SER A 161 -9.80 6.46 -18.02
C SER A 161 -9.12 7.81 -17.91
N LYS A 162 -9.81 8.78 -17.29
CA LYS A 162 -9.25 10.10 -16.97
C LYS A 162 -8.94 10.16 -15.48
N ALA A 163 -7.72 10.50 -15.10
CA ALA A 163 -7.39 10.80 -13.71
C ALA A 163 -8.19 12.03 -13.24
N THR A 164 -8.85 11.93 -12.09
CA THR A 164 -9.67 13.01 -11.50
C THR A 164 -9.13 13.54 -10.18
N LEU A 165 -8.24 12.77 -9.54
CA LEU A 165 -7.46 13.17 -8.37
C LEU A 165 -6.11 12.46 -8.45
N ALA A 166 -5.05 13.15 -8.07
CA ALA A 166 -3.75 12.57 -7.80
C ALA A 166 -3.24 13.22 -6.51
N LEU A 167 -2.86 12.40 -5.54
CA LEU A 167 -2.25 12.86 -4.31
C LEU A 167 -0.99 12.06 -4.04
N ILE A 168 0.08 12.72 -3.61
CA ILE A 168 1.29 12.07 -3.11
C ILE A 168 1.61 12.51 -1.69
N GLY A 169 2.02 11.56 -0.84
CA GLY A 169 2.52 11.85 0.50
C GLY A 169 3.53 10.80 0.96
N VAL A 170 4.24 11.09 2.04
CA VAL A 170 5.26 10.20 2.62
C VAL A 170 4.90 9.82 4.05
N THR A 171 5.12 8.57 4.43
CA THR A 171 4.96 8.12 5.82
C THR A 171 6.11 8.65 6.69
N LYS A 172 5.80 9.08 7.91
CA LYS A 172 6.79 9.58 8.89
C LYS A 172 6.61 8.90 10.24
N GLY A 173 7.65 9.00 11.08
CA GLY A 173 7.52 8.71 12.51
C GLY A 173 6.45 9.60 13.15
N LEU A 174 5.98 9.21 14.35
CA LEU A 174 4.99 10.01 15.08
C LEU A 174 5.60 11.36 15.48
N ASN A 175 4.90 12.46 15.20
CA ASN A 175 5.37 13.82 15.52
C ASN A 175 4.96 14.30 16.92
N HIS A 176 3.75 13.91 17.37
CA HIS A 176 3.11 14.42 18.58
C HIS A 176 2.98 13.32 19.64
N THR A 177 2.33 12.21 19.32
CA THR A 177 2.13 11.09 20.24
C THR A 177 3.36 10.20 20.33
N THR A 178 4.49 10.74 20.79
CA THR A 178 5.75 10.00 20.97
C THR A 178 5.91 9.54 22.42
N LYS A 179 6.92 8.69 22.68
CA LYS A 179 7.23 8.21 24.03
C LYS A 179 7.63 9.36 24.95
N GLU A 180 8.28 10.38 24.39
CA GLU A 180 8.79 11.56 25.09
C GLU A 180 7.71 12.61 25.32
N LYS A 181 6.81 12.79 24.35
CA LYS A 181 5.81 13.86 24.36
C LYS A 181 4.47 13.43 25.00
N SER A 182 3.99 12.21 24.74
CA SER A 182 2.69 11.73 25.24
C SER A 182 2.66 10.20 25.44
N PRO A 183 3.37 9.67 26.46
CA PRO A 183 3.58 8.23 26.64
C PRO A 183 2.28 7.45 26.91
N ASN A 184 1.35 8.01 27.69
CA ASN A 184 0.09 7.32 28.03
C ASN A 184 -0.78 7.15 26.79
N LEU A 185 -0.88 8.20 25.97
CA LEU A 185 -1.64 8.16 24.73
C LEU A 185 -0.99 7.22 23.70
N LEU A 186 0.35 7.21 23.63
CA LEU A 186 1.08 6.25 22.80
C LEU A 186 0.80 4.80 23.24
N ASN A 187 0.76 4.53 24.54
CA ASN A 187 0.43 3.21 25.05
C ASN A 187 -1.00 2.81 24.69
N ALA A 188 -1.98 3.73 24.84
CA ALA A 188 -3.36 3.49 24.45
C ALA A 188 -3.52 3.20 22.95
N LEU A 189 -2.82 3.96 22.10
CA LEU A 189 -2.77 3.71 20.66
C LEU A 189 -2.17 2.33 20.34
N LYS A 190 -1.16 1.90 21.09
CA LYS A 190 -0.49 0.60 20.91
C LYS A 190 -1.30 -0.58 21.41
N SER A 191 -2.06 -0.41 22.49
CA SER A 191 -2.83 -1.49 23.12
C SER A 191 -4.21 -1.70 22.50
N THR A 192 -4.70 -0.75 21.72
CA THR A 192 -6.03 -0.83 21.09
C THR A 192 -5.89 -1.45 19.71
N SER A 193 -6.30 -2.72 19.58
CA SER A 193 -6.28 -3.45 18.32
C SER A 193 -7.63 -3.42 17.62
N TYR A 194 -7.60 -3.45 16.30
CA TYR A 194 -8.79 -3.70 15.47
C TYR A 194 -9.37 -5.08 15.81
N SER A 195 -10.68 -5.16 16.06
CA SER A 195 -11.37 -6.38 16.48
C SER A 195 -12.73 -6.61 15.79
N ALA A 196 -13.13 -5.71 14.88
CA ALA A 196 -14.33 -5.88 14.06
C ALA A 196 -14.11 -6.83 12.86
N ASP A 197 -15.17 -7.06 12.07
CA ASP A 197 -15.10 -7.81 10.82
C ASP A 197 -14.11 -7.19 9.82
N ALA A 198 -13.63 -7.97 8.85
CA ALA A 198 -12.78 -7.46 7.78
C ALA A 198 -13.41 -6.20 7.13
N PRO A 199 -12.66 -5.08 7.00
CA PRO A 199 -13.18 -3.86 6.41
C PRO A 199 -13.69 -4.06 4.98
N LYS A 200 -14.85 -3.47 4.68
CA LYS A 200 -15.47 -3.47 3.34
C LYS A 200 -15.31 -2.15 2.61
N TYR A 201 -15.13 -1.05 3.35
CA TYR A 201 -15.06 0.30 2.83
C TYR A 201 -13.75 0.97 3.20
N ALA A 202 -13.29 1.85 2.33
CA ALA A 202 -12.15 2.71 2.57
C ALA A 202 -12.48 4.17 2.28
N PHE A 203 -11.80 5.05 3.01
CA PHE A 203 -11.89 6.50 2.86
C PHE A 203 -10.52 7.13 2.64
N VAL A 204 -10.45 8.13 1.78
CA VAL A 204 -9.29 9.02 1.61
C VAL A 204 -9.78 10.45 1.83
N ILE A 205 -9.16 11.17 2.77
CA ILE A 205 -9.52 12.54 3.11
C ILE A 205 -8.24 13.39 3.14
N PRO A 206 -8.02 14.24 2.12
CA PRO A 206 -6.96 15.25 2.13
C PRO A 206 -7.27 16.32 3.17
N ILE A 207 -6.26 16.79 3.91
CA ILE A 207 -6.42 17.78 4.98
C ILE A 207 -5.34 18.84 4.84
N ASP A 208 -5.74 20.10 4.91
CA ASP A 208 -4.84 21.25 4.90
C ASP A 208 -5.05 22.08 6.15
N LYS A 209 -3.94 22.54 6.71
CA LYS A 209 -3.92 23.37 7.90
C LYS A 209 -3.63 24.82 7.54
N SER A 210 -4.28 25.74 8.25
CA SER A 210 -4.06 27.17 8.08
C SER A 210 -2.62 27.57 8.46
N PRO A 211 -2.11 28.70 7.94
CA PRO A 211 -0.84 29.25 8.40
C PRO A 211 -0.79 29.50 9.92
N GLU A 212 -1.92 29.82 10.53
CA GLU A 212 -2.03 30.00 11.99
C GLU A 212 -1.68 28.71 12.73
N TRP A 213 -2.14 27.55 12.26
CA TRP A 213 -1.74 26.25 12.81
C TRP A 213 -0.23 26.06 12.70
N TRP A 214 0.34 26.31 11.53
CA TRP A 214 1.76 26.09 11.29
C TRP A 214 2.66 26.97 12.16
N ASN A 215 2.20 28.18 12.52
CA ASN A 215 2.91 29.10 13.41
C ASN A 215 2.71 28.83 14.92
N LYS A 216 1.86 27.86 15.31
CA LYS A 216 1.74 27.45 16.72
C LYS A 216 3.02 26.79 17.23
N THR A 217 3.28 26.96 18.51
CA THR A 217 4.35 26.26 19.23
C THR A 217 4.10 24.75 19.26
N GLU A 218 5.17 23.96 19.43
CA GLU A 218 5.06 22.51 19.56
C GLU A 218 4.15 22.09 20.73
N LYS A 219 4.15 22.86 21.83
CA LYS A 219 3.31 22.61 23.00
C LYS A 219 1.83 22.79 22.67
N GLU A 220 1.47 23.86 21.96
CA GLU A 220 0.08 24.12 21.54
C GLU A 220 -0.41 23.06 20.56
N LYS A 221 0.42 22.70 19.56
CA LYS A 221 0.11 21.62 18.61
C LYS A 221 -0.07 20.29 19.34
N LEU A 222 0.81 19.96 20.29
CA LEU A 222 0.70 18.73 21.08
C LEU A 222 -0.62 18.67 21.84
N ALA A 223 -0.99 19.73 22.57
CA ALA A 223 -2.25 19.76 23.32
C ALA A 223 -3.46 19.54 22.40
N MET A 224 -3.51 20.22 21.24
CA MET A 224 -4.59 20.02 20.26
C MET A 224 -4.60 18.61 19.66
N MET A 225 -3.44 17.99 19.46
CA MET A 225 -3.35 16.61 18.96
C MET A 225 -3.71 15.56 20.03
N GLU A 226 -3.51 15.86 21.31
CA GLU A 226 -4.02 15.04 22.40
C GLU A 226 -5.55 15.10 22.45
N ASP A 227 -6.13 16.31 22.36
CA ASP A 227 -7.58 16.53 22.26
C ASP A 227 -8.19 15.85 21.02
N HIS A 228 -7.47 15.82 19.89
CA HIS A 228 -7.85 15.05 18.71
C HIS A 228 -7.85 13.54 18.99
N THR A 229 -6.80 13.03 19.63
CA THR A 229 -6.59 11.58 19.73
C THR A 229 -7.52 10.93 20.74
N ILE A 230 -7.75 11.55 21.91
CA ILE A 230 -8.57 11.01 23.00
C ILE A 230 -9.96 10.51 22.53
N PRO A 231 -10.80 11.31 21.85
CA PRO A 231 -12.11 10.87 21.41
C PRO A 231 -12.06 9.89 20.21
N THR A 232 -10.92 9.78 19.51
CA THR A 232 -10.75 8.85 18.38
C THR A 232 -10.32 7.45 18.80
N LEU A 233 -9.70 7.30 19.98
CA LEU A 233 -9.21 6.02 20.48
C LEU A 233 -10.26 4.89 20.46
N PRO A 234 -11.51 5.11 20.92
CA PRO A 234 -12.51 4.06 20.93
C PRO A 234 -12.85 3.50 19.55
N TYR A 235 -12.61 4.26 18.48
CA TYR A 235 -12.90 3.84 17.10
C TYR A 235 -11.81 2.93 16.51
N LEU A 236 -10.65 2.78 17.13
CA LEU A 236 -9.58 1.92 16.60
C LEU A 236 -9.96 0.43 16.55
N VAL A 237 -10.98 0.03 17.31
CA VAL A 237 -11.52 -1.33 17.31
C VAL A 237 -12.24 -1.68 16.00
N ASN A 238 -12.75 -0.68 15.26
CA ASN A 238 -13.54 -0.88 14.04
C ASN A 238 -13.17 0.07 12.88
N VAL A 239 -12.20 0.96 13.06
CA VAL A 239 -11.67 1.86 12.04
C VAL A 239 -10.14 1.78 12.03
N LYS A 240 -9.56 1.24 10.95
CA LYS A 240 -8.12 1.35 10.72
C LYS A 240 -7.79 2.75 10.19
N ARG A 241 -6.57 3.23 10.47
CA ARG A 241 -6.08 4.54 10.01
C ARG A 241 -4.65 4.48 9.50
N LYS A 242 -4.34 5.31 8.51
CA LYS A 242 -2.96 5.58 8.06
C LYS A 242 -2.84 7.05 7.65
N LEU A 243 -1.70 7.66 7.95
CA LEU A 243 -1.42 9.07 7.72
C LEU A 243 -0.19 9.21 6.82
N TYR A 244 -0.27 10.13 5.87
CA TYR A 244 0.83 10.54 4.99
C TYR A 244 0.96 12.05 5.05
N HIS A 245 2.19 12.53 4.90
CA HIS A 245 2.54 13.94 4.96
C HIS A 245 2.89 14.41 3.56
N SER A 246 2.28 15.51 3.12
CA SER A 246 2.27 15.97 1.73
C SER A 246 2.70 17.42 1.56
N THR A 247 2.84 18.20 2.64
CA THR A 247 3.30 19.59 2.59
C THR A 247 4.59 19.73 1.76
N GLY A 248 4.52 20.48 0.65
CA GLY A 248 5.63 20.72 -0.27
C GLY A 248 5.87 19.61 -1.31
N LEU A 249 5.13 18.50 -1.23
CA LEU A 249 5.09 17.45 -2.26
C LEU A 249 3.86 17.58 -3.16
N ASP A 250 2.76 18.09 -2.61
CA ASP A 250 1.47 18.25 -3.28
C ASP A 250 0.70 19.43 -2.68
N ASP A 251 -0.45 19.77 -3.29
CA ASP A 251 -1.41 20.77 -2.81
C ASP A 251 -2.28 20.21 -1.68
N THR A 252 -1.64 19.50 -0.73
CA THR A 252 -2.24 19.18 0.56
C THR A 252 -1.19 19.00 1.66
N ASP A 253 -1.55 19.26 2.92
CA ASP A 253 -0.64 19.00 4.04
C ASP A 253 -0.60 17.51 4.42
N PHE A 254 -1.75 16.85 4.42
CA PHE A 254 -1.89 15.47 4.85
C PHE A 254 -2.87 14.69 3.98
N ILE A 255 -2.54 13.43 3.73
CA ILE A 255 -3.50 12.45 3.21
C ILE A 255 -3.85 11.52 4.36
N THR A 256 -5.12 11.48 4.73
CA THR A 256 -5.62 10.52 5.73
C THR A 256 -6.36 9.39 5.05
N TYR A 257 -6.09 8.17 5.50
CA TYR A 257 -6.67 6.95 4.96
C TYR A 257 -7.33 6.14 6.06
N PHE A 258 -8.52 5.62 5.79
CA PHE A 258 -9.26 4.79 6.73
C PHE A 258 -9.84 3.53 6.09
N GLU A 259 -9.98 2.46 6.85
CA GLU A 259 -10.74 1.26 6.47
C GLU A 259 -11.76 0.93 7.57
N THR A 260 -12.99 0.60 7.19
CA THR A 260 -14.01 0.13 8.13
C THR A 260 -15.08 -0.73 7.45
N SER A 261 -15.83 -1.49 8.25
CA SER A 261 -17.11 -2.09 7.85
C SER A 261 -18.31 -1.40 8.51
N ASP A 262 -18.08 -0.43 9.40
CA ASP A 262 -19.10 0.27 10.17
C ASP A 262 -19.11 1.76 9.79
N LEU A 263 -19.96 2.08 8.80
CA LEU A 263 -20.09 3.44 8.27
C LEU A 263 -20.71 4.41 9.30
N VAL A 264 -21.53 3.91 10.22
CA VAL A 264 -22.14 4.72 11.28
C VAL A 264 -21.07 5.11 12.30
N ALA A 265 -20.21 4.16 12.70
CA ALA A 265 -19.06 4.48 13.55
C ALA A 265 -18.11 5.46 12.85
N PHE A 266 -17.82 5.29 11.56
CA PHE A 266 -16.98 6.24 10.83
C PHE A 266 -17.60 7.65 10.75
N ASN A 267 -18.91 7.75 10.58
CA ASN A 267 -19.62 9.03 10.69
C ASN A 267 -19.45 9.66 12.09
N ASN A 268 -19.67 8.88 13.15
CA ASN A 268 -19.55 9.38 14.52
C ASN A 268 -18.11 9.76 14.89
N LEU A 269 -17.11 9.06 14.36
CA LEU A 269 -15.70 9.43 14.45
C LEU A 269 -15.47 10.83 13.84
N ASN A 270 -16.02 11.10 12.66
CA ASN A 270 -15.89 12.41 12.02
C ASN A 270 -16.62 13.49 12.84
N ILE A 271 -17.80 13.22 13.39
CA ILE A 271 -18.49 14.17 14.29
C ILE A 271 -17.61 14.51 15.50
N ALA A 272 -16.97 13.50 16.11
CA ALA A 272 -16.06 13.70 17.23
C ALA A 272 -14.85 14.58 16.84
N LEU A 273 -14.26 14.34 15.67
CA LEU A 273 -13.16 15.15 15.12
C LEU A 273 -13.59 16.59 14.79
N HIS A 274 -14.80 16.78 14.27
CA HIS A 274 -15.35 18.10 14.01
C HIS A 274 -15.68 18.88 15.29
N SER A 275 -15.70 18.21 16.44
CA SER A 275 -16.04 18.78 17.75
C SER A 275 -14.80 19.14 18.59
N VAL A 276 -13.58 19.04 18.04
CA VAL A 276 -12.34 19.43 18.73
C VAL A 276 -11.73 20.71 18.15
N SER A 277 -10.93 21.42 18.96
CA SER A 277 -10.35 22.72 18.62
C SER A 277 -9.43 22.69 17.39
N GLU A 278 -8.79 21.54 17.13
CA GLU A 278 -7.92 21.30 15.97
C GLU A 278 -8.64 21.49 14.63
N MET A 279 -9.97 21.22 14.58
CA MET A 279 -10.78 21.36 13.37
C MET A 279 -10.88 22.81 12.88
N LEU A 280 -10.83 23.79 13.79
CA LEU A 280 -10.92 25.22 13.44
C LEU A 280 -9.77 25.68 12.53
N TYR A 281 -8.68 24.92 12.49
CA TYR A 281 -7.51 25.22 11.67
C TYR A 281 -7.45 24.42 10.37
N ASN A 282 -8.45 23.59 10.06
CA ASN A 282 -8.52 22.90 8.78
C ASN A 282 -9.07 23.85 7.72
N THR A 283 -8.22 24.27 6.79
CA THR A 283 -8.65 25.01 5.58
C THR A 283 -9.18 24.08 4.50
N ARG A 284 -8.83 22.79 4.58
CA ARG A 284 -9.39 21.71 3.77
C ARG A 284 -9.62 20.49 4.65
N TYR A 285 -10.77 19.85 4.49
CA TYR A 285 -11.09 18.54 5.07
C TYR A 285 -11.91 17.76 4.05
N GLY A 286 -11.23 17.08 3.13
CA GLY A 286 -11.85 16.47 1.95
C GLY A 286 -11.61 17.28 0.68
N ASP A 287 -12.69 17.58 -0.03
CA ASP A 287 -12.67 18.20 -1.37
C ASP A 287 -11.62 17.57 -2.31
N PRO A 288 -11.75 16.26 -2.62
CA PRO A 288 -12.86 15.39 -2.25
C PRO A 288 -12.59 14.50 -1.01
N ILE A 289 -13.65 14.18 -0.25
CA ILE A 289 -13.70 12.92 0.53
C ILE A 289 -13.96 11.79 -0.45
N VAL A 290 -13.02 10.86 -0.63
CA VAL A 290 -13.17 9.70 -1.51
C VAL A 290 -13.59 8.49 -0.70
N MET A 291 -14.69 7.85 -1.08
CA MET A 291 -15.18 6.58 -0.51
C MET A 291 -15.19 5.51 -1.59
N GLY A 292 -14.80 4.29 -1.23
CA GLY A 292 -14.94 3.13 -2.11
C GLY A 292 -15.02 1.81 -1.36
N THR A 293 -15.45 0.76 -2.07
CA THR A 293 -15.40 -0.62 -1.57
C THR A 293 -14.02 -1.23 -1.83
N ILE A 294 -13.48 -1.91 -0.83
CA ILE A 294 -12.19 -2.61 -0.91
C ILE A 294 -12.37 -3.88 -1.73
N MET A 295 -11.57 -4.03 -2.77
CA MET A 295 -11.63 -5.15 -3.71
C MET A 295 -10.21 -5.48 -4.19
N SER A 296 -10.01 -6.66 -4.80
CA SER A 296 -8.77 -6.90 -5.53
C SER A 296 -8.70 -5.98 -6.77
N VAL A 297 -7.49 -5.76 -7.31
CA VAL A 297 -7.33 -4.94 -8.52
C VAL A 297 -8.14 -5.53 -9.68
N THR A 298 -8.10 -6.84 -9.87
CA THR A 298 -8.85 -7.54 -10.91
C THR A 298 -10.35 -7.40 -10.72
N ASP A 299 -10.87 -7.58 -9.51
CA ASP A 299 -12.32 -7.48 -9.27
C ASP A 299 -12.88 -6.07 -9.52
N VAL A 300 -12.10 -5.02 -9.22
CA VAL A 300 -12.49 -3.63 -9.57
C VAL A 300 -12.58 -3.47 -11.08
N VAL A 301 -11.59 -3.97 -11.81
CA VAL A 301 -11.58 -3.90 -13.27
C VAL A 301 -12.76 -4.69 -13.84
N GLU A 302 -13.00 -5.91 -13.39
CA GLU A 302 -14.14 -6.72 -13.81
C GLU A 302 -15.48 -6.05 -13.53
N ALA A 303 -15.65 -5.41 -12.36
CA ALA A 303 -16.87 -4.69 -12.02
C ALA A 303 -17.13 -3.52 -12.97
N ILE A 304 -16.09 -2.84 -13.43
CA ILE A 304 -16.16 -1.70 -14.36
C ILE A 304 -16.38 -2.14 -15.81
N SER A 305 -15.89 -3.33 -16.16
CA SER A 305 -15.85 -3.88 -17.52
C SER A 305 -17.09 -4.67 -17.93
N LYS A 306 -18.11 -4.75 -17.06
CA LYS A 306 -19.43 -5.31 -17.39
C LYS A 306 -20.16 -4.45 -18.42
#